data_AF-A0A3P1SXN0-F1
#
_entry.id   AF-A0A3P1SXN0-F1
#
_cell.length_a   1.000
_cell.length_b   1.000
_cell.length_c   1.000
_cell.angle_alpha   90.00
_cell.angle_beta   90.00
_cell.angle_gamma   90.00
#
_symmetry.space_group_name_H-M   'P 1'
#
loop_
_entity.id
_entity.type
_entity.pdbx_description
1 polymer ?
#
loop_
_entity_poly.entity_id
_entity_poly.type
_entity_poly.pdbx_seq_one_letter_code
_entity_poly.pdbx_strand_id
1 'polypeptide(L)'
;MSFLNKIFGHRDRGESKVGGMEDYMTLVRVYFQASMASSLGITNLAWLPDLRTFKTTLKVPTINNKLGVGEKGHCRKMMKEMYGTSDEFFKEIDVSLKKNCRKLQDIQPYMIQFQGFSQDLMMLMSNLMKFKLRLPSFFKKIIYGMTEKTVNDIFTKNDYGDAGVMKAVIAVRQYNKRLGFSQKWITDFVYQVVILAKKEPVKKDQD
;
A
#
# COMPACT_ATOMS: atom_id res chain seq x y z
N MET A 1 16.76 -1.93 1.80
CA MET A 1 16.95 -0.72 2.64
C MET A 1 16.10 0.34 2.00
N SER A 2 14.93 0.57 2.62
CA SER A 2 14.18 1.81 2.70
C SER A 2 12.96 1.54 3.60
N PHE A 3 13.01 1.88 4.91
CA PHE A 3 12.26 2.96 5.57
C PHE A 3 12.91 4.33 5.38
N LEU A 4 12.47 5.01 4.33
CA LEU A 4 13.08 6.20 3.75
C LEU A 4 14.59 6.15 3.88
N ASN A 5 15.24 5.12 3.38
CA ASN A 5 16.68 4.84 3.45
C ASN A 5 17.51 5.35 4.66
N LYS A 6 16.95 5.28 5.88
CA LYS A 6 17.49 5.89 7.11
C LYS A 6 17.61 7.40 7.03
N ILE A 7 16.49 8.00 6.71
CA ILE A 7 16.46 9.37 6.36
C ILE A 7 16.61 10.29 7.55
N PHE A 8 17.41 11.34 7.42
CA PHE A 8 18.15 11.75 6.20
C PHE A 8 19.65 11.79 6.51
N GLY A 9 20.34 10.64 6.46
CA GLY A 9 21.80 10.55 6.59
C GLY A 9 22.57 11.06 5.36
N HIS A 10 22.78 12.39 5.34
CA HIS A 10 23.78 13.20 4.62
C HIS A 10 24.02 13.07 3.10
N ARG A 11 24.00 14.26 2.47
CA ARG A 11 24.31 14.62 1.09
C ARG A 11 25.47 13.79 0.49
N ASP A 12 25.27 13.32 -0.74
CA ASP A 12 26.24 12.61 -1.59
C ASP A 12 26.81 11.29 -1.07
N ARG A 13 26.18 10.17 -1.49
CA ARG A 13 26.86 8.98 -2.03
C ARG A 13 25.85 7.89 -2.48
N GLY A 14 25.84 7.60 -3.78
CA GLY A 14 25.49 6.29 -4.37
C GLY A 14 24.06 5.73 -4.15
N GLU A 15 23.15 6.06 -5.07
CA GLU A 15 22.06 5.22 -5.62
C GLU A 15 21.14 4.37 -4.70
N SER A 16 20.96 4.69 -3.42
CA SER A 16 19.85 4.12 -2.61
C SER A 16 18.67 5.09 -2.58
N LYS A 17 17.78 4.97 -3.57
CA LYS A 17 16.64 5.89 -3.78
C LYS A 17 15.61 5.79 -2.66
N VAL A 18 15.66 6.78 -1.78
CA VAL A 18 14.58 7.22 -0.90
C VAL A 18 13.23 7.21 -1.63
N GLY A 19 12.19 6.67 -0.99
CA GLY A 19 10.83 6.68 -1.54
C GLY A 19 10.60 5.55 -2.54
N GLY A 20 11.14 4.36 -2.29
CA GLY A 20 10.96 3.16 -3.11
C GLY A 20 9.63 2.44 -2.84
N MET A 21 9.46 1.25 -3.42
CA MET A 21 8.25 0.44 -3.22
C MET A 21 8.10 -0.05 -1.76
N GLU A 22 9.20 -0.48 -1.15
CA GLU A 22 9.24 -0.94 0.26
C GLU A 22 8.74 0.14 1.22
N ASP A 23 9.17 1.38 1.02
CA ASP A 23 8.74 2.54 1.78
C ASP A 23 7.26 2.82 1.65
N TYR A 24 6.77 2.80 0.41
CA TYR A 24 5.38 3.08 0.12
C TYR A 24 4.48 2.06 0.81
N MET A 25 4.79 0.78 0.67
CA MET A 25 4.05 -0.30 1.33
C MET A 25 4.13 -0.20 2.85
N THR A 26 5.26 0.22 3.41
CA THR A 26 5.42 0.46 4.84
C THR A 26 4.55 1.63 5.31
N LEU A 27 4.56 2.77 4.61
CA LEU A 27 3.73 3.92 4.93
C LEU A 27 2.24 3.61 4.82
N VAL A 28 1.83 2.81 3.84
CA VAL A 28 0.46 2.29 3.78
C VAL A 28 0.11 1.54 5.07
N ARG A 29 0.93 0.57 5.50
CA ARG A 29 0.70 -0.18 6.75
C ARG A 29 0.72 0.72 7.99
N VAL A 30 1.62 1.69 8.06
CA VAL A 30 1.66 2.70 9.13
C VAL A 30 0.34 3.46 9.18
N TYR A 31 -0.20 3.88 8.03
CA TYR A 31 -1.48 4.59 7.98
C TYR A 31 -2.64 3.72 8.50
N PHE A 32 -2.70 2.45 8.10
CA PHE A 32 -3.67 1.49 8.64
C PHE A 32 -3.55 1.37 10.17
N GLN A 33 -2.34 1.15 10.67
CA GLN A 33 -2.09 0.96 12.09
C GLN A 33 -2.37 2.22 12.92
N ALA A 34 -2.02 3.42 12.42
CA ALA A 34 -2.33 4.69 13.07
C ALA A 34 -3.84 4.98 13.10
N SER A 35 -4.54 4.64 12.02
CA SER A 35 -6.00 4.79 11.93
C SER A 35 -6.74 3.84 12.87
N MET A 36 -6.27 2.59 12.98
CA MET A 36 -6.79 1.65 13.99
C MET A 36 -6.46 2.11 15.42
N ALA A 37 -5.25 2.59 15.68
CA ALA A 37 -4.84 3.07 17.00
C ALA A 37 -5.75 4.21 17.51
N SER A 38 -5.95 5.22 16.65
CA SER A 38 -6.76 6.38 16.98
C SER A 38 -8.24 6.04 17.12
N SER A 39 -8.76 5.11 16.32
CA SER A 39 -10.18 4.72 16.33
C SER A 39 -10.55 3.77 17.47
N LEU A 40 -9.64 2.86 17.84
CA LEU A 40 -9.88 1.81 18.84
C LEU A 40 -9.27 2.12 20.22
N GLY A 41 -8.61 3.27 20.37
CA GLY A 41 -7.98 3.66 21.64
C GLY A 41 -6.80 2.77 22.02
N ILE A 42 -6.04 2.26 21.04
CA ILE A 42 -4.88 1.41 21.30
C ILE A 42 -3.78 2.26 21.92
N THR A 43 -3.29 1.87 23.09
CA THR A 43 -2.16 2.52 23.75
C THR A 43 -0.87 1.71 23.65
N ASN A 44 -0.98 0.38 23.54
CA ASN A 44 0.16 -0.51 23.46
C ASN A 44 0.65 -0.70 22.02
N LEU A 45 1.82 -0.12 21.71
CA LEU A 45 2.49 -0.21 20.41
C LEU A 45 2.89 -1.63 19.99
N ALA A 46 2.84 -2.64 20.87
CA ALA A 46 3.15 -4.04 20.51
C ALA A 46 2.20 -4.61 19.46
N TRP A 47 0.97 -4.10 19.42
CA TRP A 47 -0.03 -4.50 18.45
C TRP A 47 0.18 -3.90 17.06
N LEU A 48 1.07 -2.91 16.94
CA LEU A 48 1.21 -2.03 15.77
C LEU A 48 2.70 -1.84 15.41
N PRO A 49 3.37 -2.88 14.90
CA PRO A 49 4.82 -2.89 14.73
C PRO A 49 5.34 -1.85 13.71
N ASP A 50 4.63 -1.63 12.60
CA ASP A 50 5.03 -0.62 11.61
C ASP A 50 4.86 0.79 12.18
N LEU A 51 3.75 1.06 12.89
CA LEU A 51 3.49 2.33 13.57
C LEU A 51 4.53 2.61 14.65
N ARG A 52 4.89 1.58 15.44
CA ARG A 52 5.96 1.67 16.44
C ARG A 52 7.25 2.14 15.78
N THR A 53 7.69 1.41 14.76
CA THR A 53 8.92 1.71 14.04
C THR A 53 8.88 3.13 13.47
N PHE A 54 7.80 3.50 12.80
CA PHE A 54 7.61 4.84 12.23
C PHE A 54 7.70 5.94 13.29
N LYS A 55 6.94 5.80 14.38
CA LYS A 55 6.93 6.76 15.48
C LYS A 55 8.30 6.92 16.12
N THR A 56 8.99 5.80 16.41
CA THR A 56 10.31 5.84 17.06
C THR A 56 11.37 6.43 16.15
N THR A 57 11.34 6.10 14.86
CA THR A 57 12.33 6.56 13.89
C THR A 57 12.17 8.05 13.61
N LEU A 58 10.95 8.53 13.39
CA LEU A 58 10.68 9.93 13.03
C LEU A 58 10.38 10.81 14.25
N LYS A 59 10.42 10.24 15.46
CA LYS A 59 10.12 10.92 16.73
C LYS A 59 8.78 11.67 16.69
N VAL A 60 7.77 11.08 16.05
CA VAL A 60 6.45 11.73 15.90
C VAL A 60 5.76 11.76 17.27
N PRO A 61 5.30 12.92 17.77
CA PRO A 61 4.60 12.99 19.05
C PRO A 61 3.18 12.43 18.93
N THR A 62 2.69 11.84 20.02
CA THR A 62 1.24 11.58 20.18
C THR A 62 0.52 12.92 20.37
N ILE A 63 -0.74 12.98 19.96
CA ILE A 63 -1.57 14.20 20.13
C ILE A 63 -2.64 13.89 21.16
N ASN A 64 -2.81 14.75 22.17
CA ASN A 64 -3.80 14.60 23.25
C ASN A 64 -3.73 13.25 23.95
N ASN A 65 -2.52 12.73 24.20
CA ASN A 65 -2.27 11.39 24.76
C ASN A 65 -2.90 10.23 23.98
N LYS A 66 -3.33 10.45 22.72
CA LYS A 66 -3.89 9.44 21.84
C LYS A 66 -2.88 9.03 20.79
N LEU A 67 -2.53 7.75 20.80
CA LEU A 67 -1.72 7.13 19.77
C LEU A 67 -2.50 7.10 18.45
N GLY A 68 -1.80 7.33 17.35
CA GLY A 68 -2.35 7.22 16.00
C GLY A 68 -2.87 8.54 15.44
N VAL A 69 -3.15 9.56 16.25
CA VAL A 69 -3.67 10.85 15.74
C VAL A 69 -2.56 11.63 15.04
N GLY A 70 -1.44 11.89 15.73
CA GLY A 70 -0.30 12.61 15.17
C GLY A 70 0.42 11.81 14.10
N GLU A 71 0.59 10.51 14.33
CA GLU A 71 1.26 9.60 13.40
C GLU A 71 0.51 9.45 12.08
N LYS A 72 -0.82 9.35 12.12
CA LYS A 72 -1.67 9.31 10.93
C LYS A 72 -1.53 10.59 10.11
N GLY A 73 -1.54 11.75 10.77
CA GLY A 73 -1.35 13.05 10.10
C GLY A 73 0.04 13.18 9.45
N HIS A 74 1.09 12.79 10.16
CA HIS A 74 2.46 12.82 9.65
C HIS A 74 2.64 11.86 8.46
N CYS A 75 2.16 10.61 8.60
CA CYS A 75 2.21 9.61 7.53
C CYS A 75 1.46 10.07 6.28
N ARG A 76 0.26 10.66 6.45
CA ARG A 76 -0.50 11.24 5.34
C ARG A 76 0.29 12.33 4.61
N LYS A 77 0.88 13.26 5.36
CA LYS A 77 1.70 14.35 4.79
C LYS A 77 2.86 13.79 3.96
N MET A 78 3.62 12.85 4.53
CA MET A 78 4.74 12.22 3.84
C MET A 78 4.31 11.51 2.56
N MET A 79 3.21 10.74 2.60
CA MET A 79 2.72 10.04 1.42
C MET A 79 2.25 11.00 0.31
N LYS A 80 1.64 12.14 0.68
CA LYS A 80 1.29 13.21 -0.28
C LYS A 80 2.53 13.83 -0.91
N GLU A 81 3.53 14.17 -0.11
CA GLU A 81 4.75 14.85 -0.57
C GLU A 81 5.64 13.95 -1.44
N MET A 82 5.79 12.67 -1.06
CA MET A 82 6.73 11.76 -1.72
C MET A 82 6.12 11.03 -2.91
N TYR A 83 4.82 10.73 -2.85
CA TYR A 83 4.15 9.88 -3.85
C TYR A 83 2.98 10.56 -4.54
N GLY A 84 2.57 11.76 -4.13
CA GLY A 84 1.38 12.41 -4.67
C GLY A 84 0.09 11.67 -4.33
N THR A 85 0.06 10.93 -3.22
CA THR A 85 -1.13 10.17 -2.79
C THR A 85 -2.32 11.11 -2.54
N SER A 86 -3.51 10.78 -3.05
CA SER A 86 -4.71 11.62 -2.90
C SER A 86 -5.32 11.53 -1.51
N ASP A 87 -6.15 12.50 -1.14
CA ASP A 87 -6.87 12.48 0.13
C ASP A 87 -7.95 11.38 0.17
N GLU A 88 -8.51 11.04 -0.99
CA GLU A 88 -9.49 9.97 -1.19
C GLU A 88 -8.92 8.59 -0.84
N PHE A 89 -7.63 8.35 -1.14
CA PHE A 89 -6.95 7.11 -0.77
C PHE A 89 -7.05 6.83 0.73
N PHE A 90 -6.83 7.87 1.54
CA PHE A 90 -6.87 7.79 2.99
C PHE A 90 -8.30 7.66 3.53
N LYS A 91 -9.26 8.37 2.93
CA LYS A 91 -10.67 8.31 3.31
C LYS A 91 -11.23 6.89 3.15
N GLU A 92 -10.91 6.20 2.05
CA GLU A 92 -11.40 4.83 1.85
C GLU A 92 -10.80 3.83 2.85
N ILE A 93 -9.52 4.00 3.24
CA ILE A 93 -8.91 3.22 4.33
C ILE A 93 -9.69 3.43 5.63
N ASP A 94 -9.98 4.68 5.99
CA ASP A 94 -10.71 5.01 7.21
C ASP A 94 -12.14 4.43 7.22
N VAL A 95 -12.84 4.52 6.08
CA VAL A 95 -14.19 3.94 5.92
C VAL A 95 -14.14 2.43 6.06
N SER A 96 -13.17 1.77 5.44
CA SER A 96 -12.99 0.32 5.54
C SER A 96 -12.73 -0.12 6.99
N LEU A 97 -11.80 0.56 7.67
CA LEU A 97 -11.44 0.27 9.05
C LEU A 97 -12.63 0.48 9.98
N LYS A 98 -13.38 1.58 9.83
CA LYS A 98 -14.59 1.85 10.63
C LYS A 98 -15.65 0.76 10.48
N LYS A 99 -15.77 0.18 9.28
CA LYS A 99 -16.72 -0.91 9.02
C LYS A 99 -16.26 -2.24 9.63
N ASN A 100 -14.96 -2.54 9.53
CA ASN A 100 -14.42 -3.88 9.77
C ASN A 100 -13.68 -4.08 11.09
N CYS A 101 -13.20 -3.01 11.72
CA CYS A 101 -12.41 -3.04 12.94
C CYS A 101 -13.13 -2.25 14.03
N ARG A 102 -13.97 -2.92 14.83
CA ARG A 102 -14.74 -2.29 15.92
C ARG A 102 -14.15 -2.59 17.29
N LYS A 103 -13.35 -3.65 17.39
CA LYS A 103 -12.68 -4.10 18.62
C LYS A 103 -11.25 -4.56 18.31
N LEU A 104 -10.42 -4.67 19.33
CA LEU A 104 -9.00 -5.03 19.20
C LEU A 104 -8.78 -6.38 18.50
N GLN A 105 -9.67 -7.34 18.72
CA GLN A 105 -9.60 -8.68 18.12
C GLN A 105 -9.78 -8.67 16.60
N ASP A 106 -10.34 -7.60 16.02
CA ASP A 106 -10.57 -7.50 14.58
C ASP A 106 -9.30 -7.07 13.82
N ILE A 107 -8.32 -6.48 14.53
CA ILE A 107 -7.11 -5.88 13.94
C ILE A 107 -6.29 -6.92 13.17
N GLN A 108 -5.91 -8.02 13.84
CA GLN A 108 -5.05 -9.03 13.26
C GLN A 108 -5.71 -9.71 12.04
N PRO A 109 -6.96 -10.20 12.13
CA PRO A 109 -7.66 -10.73 10.96
C PRO A 109 -7.76 -9.73 9.81
N TYR A 110 -8.05 -8.46 10.10
CA TYR A 110 -8.14 -7.43 9.06
C TYR A 110 -6.79 -7.20 8.35
N MET A 111 -5.71 -7.08 9.12
CA MET A 111 -4.37 -6.88 8.57
C MET A 111 -3.91 -8.07 7.73
N ILE A 112 -4.19 -9.31 8.15
CA ILE A 112 -3.89 -10.51 7.38
C ILE A 112 -4.64 -10.49 6.03
N GLN A 113 -5.91 -10.08 6.02
CA GLN A 113 -6.67 -9.99 4.77
C GLN A 113 -6.17 -8.89 3.86
N PHE A 114 -5.79 -7.74 4.42
CA PHE A 114 -5.18 -6.67 3.63
C PHE A 114 -3.84 -7.09 3.04
N GLN A 115 -3.02 -7.85 3.78
CA GLN A 115 -1.77 -8.43 3.30
C GLN A 115 -2.02 -9.43 2.16
N GLY A 116 -2.93 -10.40 2.36
CA GLY A 116 -3.30 -11.38 1.33
C GLY A 116 -3.88 -10.71 0.08
N PHE A 117 -4.77 -9.72 0.25
CA PHE A 117 -5.28 -8.90 -0.85
C PHE A 117 -4.16 -8.22 -1.62
N SER A 118 -3.24 -7.55 -0.93
CA SER A 118 -2.14 -6.82 -1.57
C SER A 118 -1.22 -7.78 -2.32
N GLN A 119 -0.87 -8.92 -1.74
CA GLN A 119 0.00 -9.91 -2.35
C GLN A 119 -0.64 -10.52 -3.61
N ASP A 120 -1.86 -11.04 -3.51
CA ASP A 120 -2.54 -11.69 -4.62
C ASP A 120 -2.84 -10.69 -5.74
N LEU A 121 -3.22 -9.46 -5.39
CA LEU A 121 -3.39 -8.38 -6.35
C LEU A 121 -2.09 -8.08 -7.08
N MET A 122 -0.97 -7.87 -6.40
CA MET A 122 0.30 -7.56 -7.08
C MET A 122 0.79 -8.73 -7.96
N MET A 123 0.58 -9.98 -7.53
CA MET A 123 0.88 -11.15 -8.34
C MET A 123 0.00 -11.20 -9.61
N LEU A 124 -1.30 -10.96 -9.49
CA LEU A 124 -2.21 -10.88 -10.63
C LEU A 124 -1.81 -9.76 -11.58
N MET A 125 -1.52 -8.57 -11.07
CA MET A 125 -1.10 -7.44 -11.90
C MET A 125 0.21 -7.77 -12.62
N SER A 126 1.18 -8.40 -11.96
CA SER A 126 2.41 -8.86 -12.60
C SER A 126 2.15 -9.85 -13.74
N ASN A 127 1.26 -10.82 -13.54
CA ASN A 127 0.89 -11.80 -14.57
C ASN A 127 0.12 -11.15 -15.74
N LEU A 128 -0.98 -10.45 -15.44
CA LEU A 128 -1.89 -9.87 -16.43
C LEU A 128 -1.32 -8.65 -17.15
N MET A 129 -0.35 -7.96 -16.55
CA MET A 129 0.34 -6.82 -17.15
C MET A 129 1.74 -7.14 -17.65
N LYS A 130 2.21 -8.39 -17.67
CA LYS A 130 3.60 -8.77 -18.02
C LYS A 130 4.13 -8.08 -19.29
N PHE A 131 3.33 -8.01 -20.35
CA PHE A 131 3.69 -7.31 -21.59
C PHE A 131 3.49 -5.79 -21.51
N LYS A 132 2.50 -5.34 -20.73
CA LYS A 132 2.14 -3.93 -20.51
C LYS A 132 3.18 -3.19 -19.65
N LEU A 133 3.87 -3.91 -18.76
CA LEU A 133 4.95 -3.38 -17.92
C LEU A 133 6.25 -3.10 -18.69
N ARG A 134 6.35 -3.53 -19.95
CA ARG A 134 7.50 -3.22 -20.83
C ARG A 134 7.48 -1.77 -21.34
N LEU A 135 6.37 -1.04 -21.15
CA LEU A 135 6.32 0.37 -21.52
C LEU A 135 7.32 1.19 -20.69
N PRO A 136 8.01 2.16 -21.31
CA PRO A 136 8.84 3.12 -20.57
C PRO A 136 8.04 3.87 -19.50
N SER A 137 8.66 4.14 -18.35
CA SER A 137 8.00 4.76 -17.17
C SER A 137 7.48 6.19 -17.40
N PHE A 138 7.87 6.86 -18.49
CA PHE A 138 7.36 8.18 -18.85
C PHE A 138 5.94 8.15 -19.45
N PHE A 139 5.45 6.99 -19.91
CA PHE A 139 4.07 6.80 -20.40
C PHE A 139 3.04 6.64 -19.27
N LYS A 140 3.10 7.50 -18.25
CA LYS A 140 2.28 7.43 -17.04
C LYS A 140 0.78 7.27 -17.32
N LYS A 141 0.22 8.05 -18.26
CA LYS A 141 -1.21 7.97 -18.62
C LYS A 141 -1.60 6.61 -19.20
N ILE A 142 -0.76 6.03 -20.04
CA ILE A 142 -1.01 4.71 -20.66
C ILE A 142 -0.90 3.63 -19.59
N ILE A 143 0.13 3.68 -18.74
CA ILE A 143 0.28 2.74 -17.63
C ILE A 143 -0.93 2.81 -16.70
N TYR A 144 -1.42 4.02 -16.39
CA TYR A 144 -2.63 4.21 -15.60
C TYR A 144 -3.86 3.58 -16.25
N GLY A 145 -4.17 3.92 -17.52
CA GLY A 145 -5.34 3.35 -18.22
C GLY A 145 -5.27 1.83 -18.38
N MET A 146 -4.08 1.27 -18.55
CA MET A 146 -3.88 -0.18 -18.56
C MET A 146 -4.08 -0.82 -17.18
N THR A 147 -3.66 -0.13 -16.12
CA THR A 147 -3.88 -0.56 -14.74
C THR A 147 -5.38 -0.58 -14.45
N GLU A 148 -6.06 0.53 -14.74
CA GLU A 148 -7.51 0.68 -14.59
C GLU A 148 -8.28 -0.42 -15.33
N LYS A 149 -7.95 -0.66 -16.61
CA LYS A 149 -8.57 -1.74 -17.39
C LYS A 149 -8.34 -3.11 -16.76
N THR A 150 -7.12 -3.39 -16.29
CA THR A 150 -6.81 -4.70 -15.70
C THR A 150 -7.52 -4.88 -14.36
N VAL A 151 -7.62 -3.84 -13.54
CA VAL A 151 -8.43 -3.87 -12.30
C VAL A 151 -9.90 -4.08 -12.63
N ASN A 152 -10.45 -3.38 -13.62
CA ASN A 152 -11.82 -3.61 -14.07
C ASN A 152 -12.04 -5.07 -14.50
N ASP A 153 -11.14 -5.64 -15.29
CA ASP A 153 -11.22 -7.04 -15.72
C ASP A 153 -11.21 -7.98 -14.50
N ILE A 154 -10.33 -7.73 -13.50
CA ILE A 154 -10.29 -8.50 -12.24
C ILE A 154 -11.64 -8.50 -11.53
N PHE A 155 -12.45 -7.45 -11.60
CA PHE A 155 -13.75 -7.39 -10.91
C PHE A 155 -14.96 -7.76 -11.77
N THR A 156 -14.85 -7.73 -13.10
CA THR A 156 -15.99 -7.90 -14.01
C THR A 156 -15.90 -9.15 -14.89
N LYS A 157 -14.69 -9.60 -15.24
CA LYS A 157 -14.47 -10.74 -16.13
C LYS A 157 -14.63 -12.06 -15.38
N ASN A 158 -15.42 -13.00 -15.89
CA ASN A 158 -15.66 -14.29 -15.22
C ASN A 158 -14.96 -15.48 -15.89
N ASP A 159 -14.25 -15.23 -16.98
CA ASP A 159 -13.51 -16.22 -17.75
C ASP A 159 -12.01 -15.86 -17.74
N TYR A 160 -11.16 -16.80 -17.36
CA TYR A 160 -9.71 -16.72 -17.50
C TYR A 160 -9.22 -18.06 -18.02
N GLY A 161 -8.38 -18.06 -19.05
CA GLY A 161 -7.84 -19.29 -19.63
C GLY A 161 -6.90 -20.05 -18.70
N ASP A 162 -6.33 -19.36 -17.71
CA ASP A 162 -5.45 -19.95 -16.69
C ASP A 162 -6.22 -20.13 -15.37
N ALA A 163 -6.28 -21.38 -14.89
CA ALA A 163 -7.00 -21.73 -13.67
C ALA A 163 -6.37 -21.12 -12.40
N GLY A 164 -5.04 -20.92 -12.39
CA GLY A 164 -4.33 -20.24 -11.31
C GLY A 164 -4.70 -18.76 -11.24
N VAL A 165 -4.78 -18.08 -12.40
CA VAL A 165 -5.27 -16.71 -12.51
C VAL A 165 -6.71 -16.62 -12.02
N MET A 166 -7.58 -17.54 -12.43
CA MET A 166 -8.97 -17.57 -11.96
C MET A 166 -9.06 -17.68 -10.43
N LYS A 167 -8.30 -18.60 -9.82
CA LYS A 167 -8.27 -18.78 -8.37
C LYS A 167 -7.82 -17.51 -7.65
N ALA A 168 -6.76 -16.87 -8.13
CA ALA A 168 -6.26 -15.62 -7.55
C ALA A 168 -7.27 -14.47 -7.72
N VAL A 169 -7.94 -14.36 -8.87
CA VAL A 169 -9.02 -13.37 -9.08
C VAL A 169 -10.15 -13.57 -8.08
N ILE A 170 -10.59 -14.81 -7.87
CA ILE A 170 -11.61 -15.13 -6.87
C ILE A 170 -11.14 -14.72 -5.47
N ALA A 171 -9.89 -15.03 -5.10
CA ALA A 171 -9.33 -14.65 -3.81
C ALA A 171 -9.32 -13.13 -3.60
N VAL A 172 -8.82 -12.36 -4.57
CA VAL A 172 -8.83 -10.89 -4.53
C VAL A 172 -10.24 -10.32 -4.37
N ARG A 173 -11.22 -10.86 -5.11
CA ARG A 173 -12.62 -10.47 -4.96
C ARG A 173 -13.16 -10.77 -3.56
N GLN A 174 -12.84 -11.93 -3.00
CA GLN A 174 -13.31 -12.32 -1.67
C GLN A 174 -12.69 -11.43 -0.58
N TYR A 175 -11.39 -11.13 -0.66
CA TYR A 175 -10.79 -10.16 0.24
C TYR A 175 -11.46 -8.79 0.12
N ASN A 176 -11.68 -8.31 -1.11
CA ASN A 176 -12.28 -7.00 -1.31
C ASN A 176 -13.76 -6.91 -0.92
N LYS A 177 -14.50 -8.01 -0.84
CA LYS A 177 -15.86 -7.99 -0.24
C LYS A 177 -15.84 -7.54 1.22
N ARG A 178 -14.78 -7.90 1.97
CA ARG A 178 -14.61 -7.44 3.35
C ARG A 178 -13.92 -6.08 3.41
N LEU A 179 -12.80 -5.91 2.70
CA LEU A 179 -12.03 -4.66 2.71
C LEU A 179 -12.82 -3.49 2.11
N GLY A 180 -13.65 -3.72 1.09
CA GLY A 180 -14.57 -2.72 0.55
C GLY A 180 -13.90 -1.54 -0.14
N PHE A 181 -12.72 -1.72 -0.74
CA PHE A 181 -12.07 -0.68 -1.54
C PHE A 181 -12.71 -0.57 -2.92
N SER A 182 -12.84 0.67 -3.40
CA SER A 182 -13.33 0.95 -4.74
C SER A 182 -12.32 0.49 -5.80
N GLN A 183 -12.79 0.19 -7.01
CA GLN A 183 -11.88 -0.12 -8.13
C GLN A 183 -10.92 1.05 -8.41
N LYS A 184 -11.34 2.29 -8.16
CA LYS A 184 -10.48 3.47 -8.27
C LYS A 184 -9.34 3.43 -7.25
N TRP A 185 -9.65 3.15 -5.97
CA TRP A 185 -8.64 3.02 -4.93
C TRP A 185 -7.62 1.92 -5.26
N ILE A 186 -8.10 0.78 -5.73
CA ILE A 186 -7.28 -0.37 -6.12
C ILE A 186 -6.39 0.00 -7.32
N THR A 187 -6.94 0.73 -8.30
CA THR A 187 -6.19 1.23 -9.46
C THR A 187 -5.08 2.18 -9.03
N ASP A 188 -5.39 3.17 -8.20
CA ASP A 188 -4.41 4.16 -7.73
C ASP A 188 -3.29 3.49 -6.91
N PHE A 189 -3.64 2.53 -6.05
CA PHE A 189 -2.70 1.73 -5.25
C PHE A 189 -1.76 0.92 -6.14
N VAL A 190 -2.30 0.12 -7.07
CA VAL A 190 -1.52 -0.71 -7.98
C VAL A 190 -0.65 0.14 -8.88
N TYR A 191 -1.19 1.20 -9.46
CA TYR A 191 -0.46 2.10 -10.33
C TYR A 191 0.75 2.68 -9.62
N GLN A 192 0.59 3.12 -8.37
CA GLN A 192 1.69 3.65 -7.57
C GLN A 192 2.78 2.60 -7.36
N VAL A 193 2.41 1.37 -6.98
CA VAL A 193 3.36 0.26 -6.81
C VAL A 193 4.10 -0.06 -8.11
N VAL A 194 3.39 -0.11 -9.24
CA VAL A 194 3.97 -0.36 -10.57
C VAL A 194 4.97 0.73 -10.95
N ILE A 195 4.62 2.01 -10.76
CA ILE A 195 5.54 3.12 -11.09
C ILE A 195 6.79 3.08 -10.21
N LEU A 196 6.65 2.71 -8.94
CA LEU A 196 7.78 2.56 -8.02
C LEU A 196 8.69 1.40 -8.43
N ALA A 197 8.12 0.21 -8.69
CA ALA A 197 8.87 -0.95 -9.15
C ALA A 197 9.64 -0.68 -10.45
N LYS A 198 9.08 0.12 -11.37
CA LYS A 198 9.75 0.50 -12.62
C LYS A 198 10.88 1.53 -12.46
N LYS A 199 10.95 2.23 -11.33
CA LYS A 199 12.01 3.22 -11.02
C LYS A 199 13.19 2.61 -10.30
N GLU A 200 13.01 1.42 -9.73
CA GLU A 200 14.09 0.64 -9.14
C GLU A 200 15.01 0.14 -10.27
N PRO A 201 16.34 0.29 -10.15
CA PRO A 201 17.26 -0.22 -11.16
C PRO A 201 17.07 -1.73 -11.27
N VAL A 202 16.94 -2.24 -12.50
CA VAL A 202 17.02 -3.67 -12.75
C VAL A 202 18.39 -4.09 -12.21
N LYS A 203 18.43 -4.95 -11.18
CA LYS A 203 19.68 -5.60 -10.81
C LYS A 203 20.20 -6.25 -12.08
N LYS A 204 21.26 -5.71 -12.67
CA LYS A 204 22.04 -6.47 -13.63
C LYS A 204 22.49 -7.67 -12.82
N ASP A 205 22.01 -8.85 -13.17
CA ASP A 205 22.57 -10.09 -12.66
C ASP A 205 24.08 -9.97 -12.87
N GLN A 206 24.82 -9.88 -11.77
CA GLN A 206 26.23 -10.24 -11.77
C GLN A 206 26.21 -11.76 -11.84
N ASP A 207 26.20 -12.28 -13.06
CA ASP A 207 26.95 -13.45 -13.54
C ASP A 207 26.71 -13.64 -15.05
#